data_AF-A0A8T6HQM8-F1
#
_entry.id   AF-A0A8T6HQM8-F1
#
_cell.length_a   1.000
_cell.length_b   1.000
_cell.length_c   1.000
_cell.angle_alpha   90.00
_cell.angle_beta   90.00
_cell.angle_gamma   90.00
#
_symmetry.space_group_name_H-M   'P 1'
#
loop_
_entity.id
_entity.type
_entity.pdbx_description
1 polymer ?
#
loop_
_entity_poly.entity_id
_entity_poly.type
_entity_poly.pdbx_seq_one_letter_code
_entity_poly.pdbx_strand_id
1 'polypeptide(L)'
;MTEFSEIYTELLGFIGAYIKISLMLGLAGAMPVIVYQIYAFIHPGLTRAERKWIMPIVGLATVAFACGGAFAFFIGWPPALTFLLNFGQDIADPQVRINNYIDMLTRFVIWTGIIFELPLFLMGLGAIGLVTSRKLLGMWRWAIIGSVLLAA
;
A
#
# COMPACT_ATOMS: atom_id res chain seq x y z
N MET A 1 12.01 -23.65 -15.94
CA MET A 1 12.22 -22.52 -16.85
C MET A 1 11.03 -22.49 -17.79
N THR A 2 9.88 -21.98 -17.31
CA THR A 2 8.69 -21.79 -18.13
C THR A 2 8.81 -20.41 -18.74
N GLU A 3 9.15 -20.35 -20.02
CA GLU A 3 9.07 -19.13 -20.82
C GLU A 3 7.59 -18.73 -20.88
N PHE A 4 7.20 -17.78 -20.01
CA PHE A 4 5.93 -17.11 -20.13
C PHE A 4 5.94 -16.35 -21.46
N SER A 5 5.21 -16.85 -22.45
CA SER A 5 4.88 -16.10 -23.66
C SER A 5 4.01 -14.93 -23.22
N GLU A 6 4.66 -13.81 -22.89
CA GLU A 6 4.01 -12.54 -22.58
C GLU A 6 3.38 -12.00 -23.86
N ILE A 7 2.14 -12.41 -24.15
CA ILE A 7 1.44 -11.99 -25.36
C ILE A 7 1.03 -10.51 -25.20
N TYR A 8 1.72 -9.63 -25.92
CA TYR A 8 1.38 -8.21 -26.05
C TYR A 8 0.22 -8.03 -27.01
N THR A 9 -1.01 -8.03 -26.50
CA THR A 9 -2.22 -7.81 -27.33
C THR A 9 -2.54 -6.34 -27.61
N GLU A 10 -1.91 -5.37 -26.93
CA GLU A 10 -2.21 -3.95 -27.09
C GLU A 10 -0.94 -3.10 -27.29
N LEU A 11 -0.92 -2.32 -28.39
CA LEU A 11 0.23 -1.49 -28.81
C LEU A 11 0.60 -0.41 -27.77
N LEU A 12 -0.38 0.11 -27.02
CA LEU A 12 -0.18 1.12 -25.97
C LEU A 12 -0.01 0.50 -24.57
N GLY A 13 -0.22 -0.81 -24.41
CA GLY A 13 -0.18 -1.48 -23.11
C GLY A 13 1.17 -1.34 -22.40
N PHE A 14 2.25 -1.41 -23.17
CA PHE A 14 3.60 -1.25 -22.66
C PHE A 14 3.84 0.15 -22.09
N ILE A 15 3.43 1.19 -22.83
CA ILE A 15 3.56 2.59 -22.39
C ILE A 15 2.74 2.83 -21.13
N GLY A 16 1.51 2.30 -21.07
CA GLY A 16 0.66 2.40 -19.88
C GLY A 16 1.29 1.77 -18.64
N ALA A 17 1.95 0.62 -18.79
CA ALA A 17 2.67 -0.05 -17.71
C ALA A 17 3.85 0.80 -17.20
N TYR A 18 4.68 1.37 -18.09
CA TYR A 18 5.76 2.27 -17.70
C TYR A 18 5.26 3.51 -16.96
N ILE A 19 4.18 4.13 -17.44
CA ILE A 19 3.58 5.29 -16.78
C ILE A 19 3.13 4.91 -15.37
N LYS A 20 2.43 3.77 -15.20
CA LYS A 20 2.00 3.29 -13.87
C LYS A 20 3.18 3.07 -12.92
N ILE A 21 4.23 2.40 -13.38
CA ILE A 21 5.42 2.12 -12.56
C ILE A 21 6.15 3.42 -12.20
N SER A 22 6.32 4.33 -13.17
CA SER A 22 6.98 5.62 -12.94
C SER A 22 6.21 6.49 -11.95
N LEU A 23 4.88 6.54 -12.06
CA LEU A 23 3.99 7.21 -11.11
C LEU A 23 4.11 6.60 -9.71
N MET A 24 4.25 5.28 -9.64
CA MET A 24 4.44 4.55 -8.39
C MET A 24 5.74 4.91 -7.68
N LEU A 25 6.84 4.89 -8.41
CA LEU A 25 8.16 5.25 -7.89
C LEU A 25 8.19 6.75 -7.53
N GLY A 26 7.53 7.60 -8.32
CA GLY A 26 7.33 9.00 -8.01
C GLY A 26 6.54 9.21 -6.72
N LEU A 27 5.45 8.48 -6.52
CA LEU A 27 4.65 8.52 -5.29
C LEU A 27 5.47 8.03 -4.09
N ALA A 28 6.20 6.93 -4.25
CA ALA A 28 7.09 6.40 -3.23
C ALA A 28 8.18 7.39 -2.82
N GLY A 29 8.79 8.06 -3.80
CA GLY A 29 9.78 9.12 -3.56
C GLY A 29 9.17 10.40 -2.97
N ALA A 30 7.92 10.72 -3.30
CA ALA A 30 7.18 11.87 -2.77
C ALA A 30 6.63 11.61 -1.35
N MET A 31 6.61 10.36 -0.91
CA MET A 31 5.96 9.97 0.35
C MET A 31 6.45 10.72 1.60
N PRO A 32 7.75 11.02 1.79
CA PRO A 32 8.22 11.84 2.90
C PRO A 32 7.56 13.23 2.93
N VAL A 33 7.38 13.83 1.75
CA VAL A 33 6.78 15.16 1.59
C VAL A 33 5.27 15.10 1.81
N ILE A 34 4.60 14.06 1.29
CA ILE A 34 3.16 13.84 1.48
C ILE A 34 2.85 13.67 2.96
N VAL A 35 3.58 12.80 3.65
CA VAL A 35 3.40 12.57 5.09
C VAL A 35 3.68 13.86 5.85
N TYR A 36 4.77 14.58 5.54
CA TYR A 36 5.05 15.86 6.16
C TYR A 36 3.89 16.86 6.01
N GLN A 37 3.31 16.99 4.81
CA GLN A 37 2.16 17.87 4.55
C GLN A 37 0.92 17.47 5.36
N ILE A 38 0.62 16.17 5.45
CA ILE A 38 -0.50 15.65 6.24
C ILE A 38 -0.32 16.05 7.72
N TYR A 39 0.86 15.86 8.28
CA TYR A 39 1.14 16.27 9.67
C TYR A 39 1.21 17.80 9.83
N ALA A 40 1.69 18.53 8.82
CA ALA A 40 1.71 19.99 8.83
C ALA A 40 0.28 20.58 8.82
N PHE A 41 -0.69 19.88 8.24
CA PHE A 41 -2.10 20.26 8.31
C PHE A 41 -2.69 20.07 9.73
N ILE A 42 -2.23 19.05 10.46
CA ILE A 42 -2.64 18.80 11.85
C ILE A 42 -1.88 19.73 12.83
N HIS A 43 -0.69 20.22 12.43
CA HIS A 43 0.17 21.13 13.19
C HIS A 43 -0.53 22.24 14.00
N PRO A 44 -1.49 23.01 13.46
CA PRO A 44 -2.17 24.06 14.24
C PRO A 44 -2.95 23.54 15.45
N GLY A 45 -3.35 22.26 15.48
CA GLY A 45 -4.04 21.62 16.60
C GLY A 45 -3.11 20.97 17.64
N LEU A 46 -1.80 20.95 17.40
CA LEU A 46 -0.82 20.28 18.26
C LEU A 46 -0.24 21.23 19.32
N THR A 47 0.01 20.70 20.50
CA THR A 47 0.71 21.44 21.57
C THR A 47 2.20 21.63 21.23
N ARG A 48 2.85 22.61 21.88
CA ARG A 48 4.28 22.89 21.66
C ARG A 48 5.19 21.68 21.92
N ALA A 49 4.82 20.81 22.86
CA ALA A 49 5.57 19.59 23.18
C ALA A 49 5.40 18.51 22.11
N GLU A 50 4.20 18.36 21.56
CA GLU A 50 3.90 17.35 20.51
C GLU A 50 4.52 17.73 19.16
N ARG A 51 4.75 19.02 18.90
CA ARG A 51 5.40 19.49 17.67
C ARG A 51 6.76 18.83 17.41
N LYS A 52 7.52 18.51 18.46
CA LYS A 52 8.84 17.85 18.35
C LYS A 52 8.74 16.43 17.80
N TRP A 53 7.58 15.77 17.94
CA TRP A 53 7.36 14.40 17.48
C TRP A 53 7.05 14.29 15.99
N ILE A 54 6.76 15.40 15.30
CA ILE A 54 6.41 15.38 13.88
C ILE A 54 7.58 14.85 13.03
N MET A 55 8.80 15.37 13.24
CA MET A 55 9.98 15.00 12.45
C MET A 55 10.33 13.50 12.55
N PRO A 56 10.41 12.88 13.74
CA PRO A 56 10.67 11.44 13.83
C PRO A 56 9.52 10.60 13.27
N ILE A 57 8.27 11.04 13.39
CA ILE A 57 7.11 10.33 12.80
C ILE A 57 7.18 10.33 11.28
N VAL A 58 7.51 11.45 10.64
CA VAL A 58 7.68 11.54 9.18
C VAL A 58 8.81 10.61 8.69
N GLY A 59 9.93 10.56 9.43
CA GLY A 59 11.01 9.62 9.12
C GLY A 59 10.58 8.17 9.25
N LEU A 60 9.84 7.83 10.32
CA LEU A 60 9.36 6.47 10.55
C LEU A 60 8.29 6.05 9.52
N ALA A 61 7.45 6.98 9.08
CA ALA A 61 6.49 6.80 8.00
C ALA A 61 7.17 6.50 6.66
N THR A 62 8.18 7.29 6.30
CA THR A 62 8.98 7.01 5.10
C THR A 62 9.56 5.60 5.10
N VAL A 63 10.12 5.18 6.25
CA VAL A 63 10.65 3.81 6.42
C VAL A 63 9.53 2.78 6.36
N ALA A 64 8.38 3.04 6.99
CA ALA A 64 7.24 2.13 6.98
C ALA A 64 6.68 1.94 5.57
N PHE A 65 6.59 3.00 4.76
CA PHE A 65 6.16 2.90 3.36
C PHE A 65 7.14 2.08 2.53
N ALA A 66 8.45 2.32 2.67
CA ALA A 66 9.48 1.54 1.99
C ALA A 66 9.42 0.06 2.41
N CYS A 67 9.26 -0.22 3.71
CA CYS A 67 9.05 -1.57 4.24
C CYS A 67 7.76 -2.20 3.71
N GLY A 68 6.67 -1.44 3.57
CA GLY A 68 5.41 -1.92 3.00
C GLY A 68 5.54 -2.30 1.54
N GLY A 69 6.25 -1.50 0.75
CA GLY A 69 6.56 -1.82 -0.64
C GLY A 69 7.45 -3.06 -0.77
N ALA A 70 8.49 -3.16 0.06
CA ALA A 70 9.36 -4.34 0.09
C ALA A 70 8.59 -5.60 0.54
N PHE A 71 7.75 -5.48 1.57
CA PHE A 71 6.89 -6.56 2.04
C PHE A 71 5.93 -7.02 0.94
N ALA A 72 5.30 -6.09 0.23
CA ALA A 72 4.40 -6.40 -0.86
C ALA A 72 5.10 -7.22 -1.96
N PHE A 73 6.30 -6.81 -2.37
CA PHE A 73 7.02 -7.48 -3.46
C PHE A 73 7.62 -8.83 -3.04
N PHE A 74 8.30 -8.89 -1.88
CA PHE A 74 9.05 -10.09 -1.49
C PHE A 74 8.22 -11.12 -0.73
N ILE A 75 7.19 -10.70 0.01
CA ILE A 75 6.46 -11.58 0.94
C ILE A 75 5.00 -11.72 0.51
N GLY A 76 4.33 -10.63 0.15
CA GLY A 76 2.91 -10.66 -0.20
C GLY A 76 2.62 -11.21 -1.60
N TRP A 77 3.45 -10.84 -2.59
CA TRP A 77 3.22 -11.19 -3.99
C TRP A 77 3.41 -12.69 -4.31
N PRO A 78 4.46 -13.38 -3.84
CA PRO A 78 4.65 -14.81 -4.15
C PRO A 78 3.48 -15.73 -3.75
N PRO A 79 2.91 -15.66 -2.53
CA PRO A 79 1.76 -16.48 -2.17
C PRO A 79 0.50 -16.07 -2.93
N ALA A 80 0.30 -14.77 -3.21
CA ALA A 80 -0.82 -14.30 -4.02
C ALA A 80 -0.78 -14.86 -5.44
N LEU A 81 0.39 -14.83 -6.10
CA LEU A 81 0.60 -15.44 -7.41
C LEU A 81 0.41 -16.95 -7.37
N THR A 82 0.97 -17.62 -6.37
CA THR A 82 0.84 -19.07 -6.24
C THR A 82 -0.62 -19.45 -6.11
N PHE A 83 -1.38 -18.74 -5.27
CA PHE A 83 -2.82 -18.95 -5.16
C PHE A 83 -3.53 -18.69 -6.50
N LEU A 84 -3.32 -17.53 -7.13
CA LEU A 84 -4.01 -17.18 -8.39
C LEU A 84 -3.72 -18.16 -9.52
N LEU A 85 -2.47 -18.60 -9.65
CA LEU A 85 -2.07 -19.50 -10.72
C LEU A 85 -2.60 -20.91 -10.48
N ASN A 86 -2.60 -21.40 -9.23
CA ASN A 86 -3.11 -22.73 -8.89
C ASN A 86 -4.64 -22.78 -8.81
N PHE A 87 -5.30 -21.63 -8.67
CA PHE A 87 -6.74 -21.54 -8.59
C PHE A 87 -7.38 -21.84 -9.95
N GLY A 88 -7.99 -23.03 -10.08
CA GLY A 88 -8.71 -23.44 -11.29
C GLY A 88 -7.83 -24.09 -12.37
N GLN A 89 -6.60 -24.52 -12.05
CA GLN A 89 -5.75 -25.25 -13.00
C GLN A 89 -6.36 -26.56 -13.50
N ASP A 90 -7.24 -27.19 -12.70
CA ASP A 90 -7.97 -28.39 -13.11
C ASP A 90 -9.02 -28.10 -14.21
N ILE A 91 -9.35 -26.83 -14.45
CA ILE A 91 -10.44 -26.39 -15.33
C ILE A 91 -9.90 -25.71 -16.61
N ALA A 92 -8.84 -24.90 -16.50
CA ALA A 92 -8.25 -24.20 -17.63
C ALA A 92 -6.76 -23.91 -17.42
N ASP A 93 -5.99 -23.90 -18.52
CA ASP A 93 -4.58 -23.54 -18.50
C ASP A 93 -4.42 -22.01 -18.33
N PRO A 94 -3.73 -21.53 -17.27
CA PRO A 94 -3.64 -20.10 -16.98
C PRO A 94 -2.74 -19.36 -17.98
N GLN A 95 -3.37 -18.62 -18.90
CA GLN A 95 -2.70 -17.75 -19.86
C GLN A 95 -2.52 -16.34 -19.26
N VAL A 96 -1.36 -16.08 -18.66
CA VAL A 96 -1.06 -14.81 -17.99
C VAL A 96 -0.66 -13.74 -19.01
N ARG A 97 -1.42 -12.63 -19.05
CA ARG A 97 -1.05 -11.44 -19.85
C ARG A 97 -0.18 -10.50 -19.03
N ILE A 98 0.89 -10.00 -19.63
CA ILE A 98 1.85 -9.09 -18.97
C ILE A 98 1.20 -7.81 -18.45
N ASN A 99 0.28 -7.19 -19.20
CA ASN A 99 -0.42 -5.99 -18.74
C ASN A 99 -1.24 -6.26 -17.47
N ASN A 100 -1.94 -7.40 -17.42
CA ASN A 100 -2.72 -7.79 -16.25
C ASN A 100 -1.82 -8.09 -15.06
N TYR A 101 -0.67 -8.75 -15.31
CA TYR A 101 0.33 -9.03 -14.29
C TYR A 101 0.86 -7.73 -13.67
N ILE A 102 1.32 -6.79 -14.48
CA ILE A 102 1.87 -5.51 -14.01
C ILE A 102 0.80 -4.68 -13.31
N ASP A 103 -0.42 -4.66 -13.82
CA ASP A 103 -1.52 -3.91 -13.20
C ASP A 103 -1.88 -4.45 -11.82
N MET A 104 -1.92 -5.78 -11.68
CA MET A 104 -2.25 -6.41 -10.42
C MET A 104 -1.13 -6.24 -9.39
N LEU A 105 0.13 -6.44 -9.81
CA LEU A 105 1.31 -6.17 -8.98
C LEU A 105 1.35 -4.70 -8.53
N THR A 106 1.12 -3.78 -9.45
CA THR A 106 1.10 -2.34 -9.16
C THR A 106 0.00 -2.01 -8.13
N ARG A 107 -1.23 -2.48 -8.35
CA ARG A 107 -2.30 -2.24 -7.37
C ARG A 107 -1.95 -2.83 -6.00
N PHE A 108 -1.42 -4.04 -5.97
CA PHE A 108 -1.05 -4.74 -4.73
C PHE A 108 0.00 -3.97 -3.92
N VAL A 109 1.06 -3.49 -4.56
CA VAL A 109 2.13 -2.75 -3.88
C VAL A 109 1.65 -1.38 -3.39
N ILE A 110 0.81 -0.65 -4.16
CA ILE A 110 0.23 0.63 -3.69
C ILE A 110 -0.62 0.41 -2.44
N TRP A 111 -1.58 -0.51 -2.49
CA TRP A 111 -2.50 -0.73 -1.38
C TRP A 111 -1.76 -1.19 -0.12
N THR A 112 -0.79 -2.08 -0.28
CA THR A 112 0.04 -2.55 0.83
C THR A 112 0.88 -1.43 1.43
N GLY A 113 1.49 -0.58 0.59
CA GLY A 113 2.24 0.59 1.05
C GLY A 113 1.36 1.56 1.86
N ILE A 114 0.14 1.83 1.40
CA ILE A 114 -0.83 2.68 2.12
C ILE A 114 -1.25 2.03 3.45
N ILE A 115 -1.49 0.71 3.47
CA ILE A 115 -1.87 -0.01 4.69
C ILE A 115 -0.76 0.07 5.74
N PHE A 116 0.51 0.04 5.33
CA PHE A 116 1.66 0.14 6.24
C PHE A 116 1.81 1.53 6.90
N GLU A 117 1.12 2.55 6.40
CA GLU A 117 1.05 3.88 7.03
C GLU A 117 -0.02 3.96 8.13
N LEU A 118 -1.01 3.06 8.11
CA LEU A 118 -2.11 3.06 9.10
C LEU A 118 -1.63 3.01 10.57
N PRO A 119 -0.65 2.17 10.96
CA PRO A 119 -0.17 2.12 12.34
C PRO A 119 0.40 3.46 12.81
N LEU A 120 1.17 4.11 11.95
CA LEU A 120 1.76 5.42 12.20
C LEU A 120 0.71 6.52 12.29
N PHE A 121 -0.24 6.49 11.36
CA PHE A 121 -1.37 7.41 11.38
C PHE A 121 -2.18 7.28 12.68
N LEU A 122 -2.50 6.05 13.10
CA LEU A 122 -3.18 5.78 14.36
C LEU A 122 -2.35 6.18 15.59
N MET A 123 -1.04 5.97 15.55
CA MET A 123 -0.13 6.44 16.61
C MET A 123 -0.14 7.97 16.72
N GLY A 124 -0.14 8.66 15.57
CA GLY A 124 -0.28 10.12 15.51
C GLY A 124 -1.59 10.60 16.10
N LEU A 125 -2.71 9.97 15.74
CA LEU A 125 -4.03 10.27 16.31
C LEU A 125 -4.13 9.95 17.82
N GLY A 126 -3.40 8.93 18.28
CA GLY A 126 -3.29 8.59 19.69
C GLY A 126 -2.49 9.61 20.48
N ALA A 127 -1.40 10.14 19.90
CA ALA A 127 -0.55 11.15 20.53
C ALA A 127 -1.31 12.46 20.84
N ILE A 128 -2.22 12.87 19.95
CA ILE A 128 -3.10 14.05 20.15
C ILE A 128 -4.35 13.76 20.98
N GLY A 129 -4.52 12.53 21.48
CA GLY A 129 -5.65 12.14 22.34
C GLY A 129 -6.99 11.97 21.62
N LEU A 130 -7.05 12.03 20.28
CA LEU A 130 -8.30 11.78 19.53
C LEU A 130 -8.72 10.32 19.64
N VAL A 131 -7.74 9.41 19.59
CA VAL A 131 -7.95 7.96 19.58
C VAL A 131 -7.31 7.34 20.82
N THR A 132 -8.03 6.44 21.48
CA THR A 132 -7.53 5.68 22.64
C THR A 132 -7.55 4.20 22.31
N SER A 133 -6.63 3.40 22.85
CA SER A 133 -6.57 1.95 22.62
C SER A 133 -7.92 1.26 22.93
N ARG A 134 -8.65 1.73 23.95
CA ARG A 134 -10.00 1.23 24.28
C ARG A 134 -11.04 1.57 23.20
N LYS A 135 -10.95 2.74 22.55
CA LYS A 135 -11.83 3.11 21.43
C LYS A 135 -11.55 2.25 20.20
N LEU A 136 -10.27 2.02 19.88
CA LEU A 136 -9.87 1.14 18.77
C LEU A 136 -10.38 -0.29 18.97
N LEU A 137 -10.22 -0.83 20.18
CA LEU A 137 -10.74 -2.14 20.55
C LEU A 137 -12.28 -2.18 20.55
N GLY A 138 -12.97 -1.07 20.80
CA GLY A 138 -14.43 -0.99 20.65
C GLY A 138 -14.89 -0.98 19.19
N MET A 139 -14.10 -0.39 18.29
CA MET A 139 -14.39 -0.23 16.86
C MET A 139 -13.90 -1.37 15.96
N TRP A 140 -13.30 -2.42 16.52
CA TRP A 140 -12.72 -3.53 15.74
C TRP A 140 -13.70 -4.15 14.71
N ARG A 141 -14.99 -4.25 15.06
CA ARG A 141 -16.03 -4.78 14.14
C ARG A 141 -16.20 -3.90 12.91
N TRP A 142 -16.16 -2.58 13.10
CA TRP A 142 -16.23 -1.60 12.00
C TRP A 142 -14.97 -1.60 11.15
N ALA A 143 -13.80 -1.83 11.76
CA ALA A 143 -12.56 -1.99 11.01
C ALA A 143 -12.61 -3.21 10.08
N ILE A 144 -13.18 -4.33 10.54
CA ILE A 144 -13.39 -5.52 9.70
C ILE A 144 -14.34 -5.19 8.54
N ILE A 145 -15.50 -4.59 8.82
CA ILE A 145 -16.46 -4.22 7.78
C ILE A 145 -15.81 -3.28 6.75
N GLY A 146 -15.06 -2.27 7.20
CA GLY A 146 -14.32 -1.36 6.33
C GLY A 146 -13.28 -2.07 5.47
N SER A 147 -12.56 -3.04 6.03
CA SER A 147 -11.57 -3.82 5.27
C SER A 147 -12.20 -4.69 4.19
N VAL A 148 -13.36 -5.30 4.48
CA VAL A 148 -14.11 -6.11 3.49
C VAL A 148 -14.67 -5.20 2.39
N LEU A 149 -15.17 -4.02 2.75
CA LEU A 149 -15.72 -3.07 1.78
C LEU A 149 -14.64 -2.49 0.86
N LEU A 150 -13.42 -2.29 1.36
CA LEU A 150 -12.27 -1.89 0.55
C LEU A 150 -11.74 -3.01 -0.35
N ALA A 151 -11.96 -4.27 0.02
CA ALA A 151 -11.51 -5.44 -0.74
C ALA A 151 -12.52 -5.90 -1.81
N ALA A 152 -13.80 -5.58 -1.63
CA ALA A 152 -14.90 -5.88 -2.55
C ALA A 152 -14.87 -4.99 -3.80
#